data_AF-A0A2T5LPP4-F1
#
_entry.id   AF-A0A2T5LPP4-F1
#
_cell.length_a   1.000
_cell.length_b   1.000
_cell.length_c   1.000
_cell.angle_alpha   90.00
_cell.angle_beta   90.00
_cell.angle_gamma   90.00
#
_symmetry.space_group_name_H-M   'P 1'
#
loop_
_entity.id
_entity.type
_entity.pdbx_description
1 polymer ?
#
loop_
_entity_poly.entity_id
_entity_poly.type
_entity_poly.pdbx_seq_one_letter_code
_entity_poly.pdbx_strand_id
1 'polypeptide(L)'
;STPKSSATESTAWSNTGTRITPQTTGPSDTPIKGTRRGKHHKSGPSTSQANNTRAAQAHLSTPSSTGTRHASTHRNISTQKPEGFFWQLDSHGFPCAKSDCDKRCNLWDGATVICPRCGPYSETRYCSRKHLLEDIKAHWISCGELVFRHPCRESSIPRDVREGAPLVPCLHQYDTPERHRQAVYFNANARKGDYFIFSDWADMVDAGFPENNIAIRCSNKLVHTVEFSDPEQKDRFRRVLAACLFMTIEAHELVDYLFRLIRDTLRAQQQQPSSNLETALMYQIHQEFAVTIQPPITGERHACDTDWDGRNRRNCPDPVCRAEFRRLLGSLGGRGHSQLVDHLEGSYWVLRAARTTHPAVKDTKARMRGEGFDEVAEEDRKVFRRGDGWDGAGSGEMEIEGINA
;
A
#
# COMPACT_ATOMS: atom_id res chain seq x y z
N SER A 1 35.99 7.54 -59.36
CA SER A 1 37.24 6.78 -59.16
C SER A 1 37.37 6.42 -57.70
N THR A 2 37.34 5.13 -57.39
CA THR A 2 37.57 4.55 -56.06
C THR A 2 39.06 4.62 -55.71
N PRO A 3 39.40 4.57 -54.41
CA PRO A 3 40.25 3.46 -53.98
C PRO A 3 39.65 2.66 -52.81
N LYS A 4 39.98 1.37 -52.80
CA LYS A 4 39.51 0.32 -51.90
C LYS A 4 40.38 0.20 -50.63
N SER A 5 39.68 -0.17 -49.55
CA SER A 5 39.97 -1.19 -48.53
C SER A 5 41.25 -1.18 -47.70
N SER A 6 41.06 -1.29 -46.38
CA SER A 6 41.66 -2.37 -45.57
C SER A 6 40.76 -2.69 -44.38
N ALA A 7 40.46 -3.97 -44.19
CA ALA A 7 39.79 -4.54 -43.03
C ALA A 7 40.82 -5.36 -42.25
N THR A 8 40.79 -5.29 -40.91
CA THR A 8 41.29 -6.35 -40.02
C THR A 8 40.49 -6.36 -38.72
N GLU A 9 40.22 -7.57 -38.26
CA GLU A 9 39.33 -8.03 -37.19
C GLU A 9 39.90 -7.85 -35.76
N SER A 10 39.09 -8.35 -34.79
CA SER A 10 39.45 -8.79 -33.43
C SER A 10 39.17 -7.74 -32.33
N THR A 11 38.56 -8.03 -31.16
CA THR A 11 38.45 -9.29 -30.40
C THR A 11 37.31 -9.18 -29.36
N ALA A 12 36.85 -10.35 -28.91
CA ALA A 12 35.88 -10.64 -27.86
C ALA A 12 35.97 -9.80 -26.56
N TRP A 13 34.80 -9.52 -25.99
CA TRP A 13 34.64 -9.02 -24.62
C TRP A 13 34.66 -10.17 -23.61
N SER A 14 35.63 -10.13 -22.69
CA SER A 14 35.68 -10.94 -21.48
C SER A 14 35.34 -10.09 -20.26
N ASN A 15 34.44 -10.63 -19.43
CA ASN A 15 34.11 -10.14 -18.09
C ASN A 15 35.31 -10.24 -17.14
N THR A 16 35.57 -9.16 -16.41
CA THR A 16 36.14 -9.21 -15.06
C THR A 16 35.64 -8.00 -14.28
N GLY A 17 34.90 -8.27 -13.20
CA GLY A 17 34.45 -7.24 -12.27
C GLY A 17 35.58 -6.77 -11.36
N THR A 18 35.56 -5.50 -10.97
CA THR A 18 36.09 -5.06 -9.68
C THR A 18 35.36 -3.81 -9.21
N ARG A 19 34.83 -3.93 -7.99
CA ARG A 19 34.13 -2.95 -7.17
C ARG A 19 35.07 -1.79 -6.80
N ILE A 20 34.69 -0.54 -7.08
CA ILE A 20 35.40 0.66 -6.62
C ILE A 20 34.41 1.61 -5.94
N THR A 21 34.62 1.81 -4.64
CA THR A 21 34.00 2.88 -3.82
C THR A 21 34.93 4.10 -3.86
N PRO A 22 34.44 5.35 -4.03
CA PRO A 22 35.31 6.53 -3.97
C PRO A 22 35.47 7.04 -2.54
N GLN A 23 36.72 7.18 -2.07
CA GLN A 23 37.10 7.96 -0.90
C GLN A 23 37.47 9.39 -1.31
N THR A 24 37.02 10.38 -0.54
CA THR A 24 37.35 11.79 -0.70
C THR A 24 38.56 12.16 0.16
N THR A 25 39.44 12.97 -0.42
CA THR A 25 40.69 13.53 0.10
C THR A 25 40.47 14.58 1.20
N GLY A 26 41.42 14.67 2.14
CA GLY A 26 41.61 15.83 3.02
C GLY A 26 43.04 16.38 2.90
N PRO A 27 43.36 17.54 3.52
CA PRO A 27 44.74 17.95 3.78
C PRO A 27 45.08 18.08 5.28
N SER A 28 46.14 17.36 5.63
CA SER A 28 47.29 17.53 6.55
C SER A 28 47.36 18.62 7.65
N ASP A 29 47.76 18.19 8.87
CA ASP A 29 49.05 18.49 9.57
C ASP A 29 49.04 18.76 11.11
N THR A 30 49.49 17.72 11.85
CA THR A 30 50.49 17.69 12.95
C THR A 30 50.13 17.99 14.44
N PRO A 31 50.94 17.58 15.47
CA PRO A 31 51.55 16.25 15.71
C PRO A 31 51.55 15.73 17.21
N ILE A 32 51.67 14.39 17.37
CA ILE A 32 52.43 13.57 18.37
C ILE A 32 52.12 13.59 19.90
N LYS A 33 51.76 12.41 20.45
CA LYS A 33 52.39 11.66 21.60
C LYS A 33 51.59 10.34 21.84
N GLY A 34 52.12 9.13 21.58
CA GLY A 34 52.86 8.24 22.52
C GLY A 34 52.04 7.90 23.79
N THR A 35 51.73 6.68 24.24
CA THR A 35 52.38 5.35 24.15
C THR A 35 51.51 4.26 24.82
N ARG A 36 51.65 2.99 24.38
CA ARG A 36 51.54 1.68 25.12
C ARG A 36 50.17 1.20 25.64
N ARG A 37 49.60 0.10 25.09
CA ARG A 37 49.76 -1.36 25.41
C ARG A 37 49.14 -1.82 26.75
N GLY A 38 48.19 -2.78 26.69
CA GLY A 38 48.08 -3.84 27.71
C GLY A 38 46.69 -4.37 28.10
N LYS A 39 46.24 -5.45 27.44
CA LYS A 39 45.53 -6.67 27.90
C LYS A 39 44.50 -6.67 29.07
N HIS A 40 43.35 -7.28 28.75
CA HIS A 40 42.55 -8.29 29.49
C HIS A 40 42.59 -8.35 31.03
N HIS A 41 41.40 -8.41 31.67
CA HIS A 41 40.97 -9.59 32.44
C HIS A 41 39.47 -9.57 32.78
N LYS A 42 38.87 -10.77 32.73
CA LYS A 42 37.53 -11.17 33.20
C LYS A 42 37.50 -11.22 34.74
N SER A 43 36.34 -10.95 35.34
CA SER A 43 35.59 -11.81 36.31
C SER A 43 34.66 -10.97 37.22
N GLY A 44 33.39 -11.37 37.34
CA GLY A 44 32.52 -10.99 38.47
C GLY A 44 32.61 -12.06 39.57
N PRO A 45 31.57 -12.28 40.40
CA PRO A 45 30.57 -11.37 40.95
C PRO A 45 30.56 -11.41 42.50
N SER A 46 29.85 -10.51 43.19
CA SER A 46 29.52 -10.69 44.62
C SER A 46 28.23 -10.00 45.02
N THR A 47 27.40 -10.78 45.71
CA THR A 47 26.03 -10.56 46.19
C THR A 47 26.00 -9.89 47.57
N SER A 48 25.00 -9.05 47.86
CA SER A 48 24.29 -8.90 49.17
C SER A 48 23.35 -7.69 49.07
N GLN A 49 22.03 -7.89 48.93
CA GLN A 49 21.02 -7.99 50.00
C GLN A 49 21.07 -6.88 51.06
N ALA A 50 20.06 -6.00 51.03
CA ALA A 50 19.40 -5.47 52.23
C ALA A 50 17.95 -5.07 51.89
N ASN A 51 17.01 -5.82 52.45
CA ASN A 51 15.57 -5.50 52.50
C ASN A 51 15.34 -4.33 53.46
N ASN A 52 14.37 -3.46 53.14
CA ASN A 52 13.58 -2.79 54.18
C ASN A 52 12.15 -2.54 53.68
N THR A 53 11.22 -3.24 54.33
CA THR A 53 9.76 -3.12 54.21
C THR A 53 9.19 -2.29 55.35
N ARG A 54 8.37 -1.27 55.03
CA ARG A 54 7.22 -0.70 55.79
C ARG A 54 6.98 0.73 55.25
N ALA A 55 5.77 1.29 55.13
CA ALA A 55 4.44 0.90 55.55
C ALA A 55 3.42 1.68 54.69
N ALA A 56 2.20 1.17 54.61
CA ALA A 56 1.04 1.84 54.05
C ALA A 56 0.57 2.99 54.96
N GLN A 57 0.19 4.12 54.37
CA GLN A 57 -0.73 5.10 54.97
C GLN A 57 -1.51 5.79 53.86
N ALA A 58 -2.84 5.63 53.92
CA ALA A 58 -3.81 6.28 53.07
C ALA A 58 -4.13 7.68 53.62
N HIS A 59 -4.15 8.71 52.78
CA HIS A 59 -4.88 9.95 53.03
C HIS A 59 -5.44 10.52 51.72
N LEU A 60 -6.76 10.75 51.73
CA LEU A 60 -7.50 11.51 50.73
C LEU A 60 -7.11 12.99 50.77
N SER A 61 -6.90 13.60 49.60
CA SER A 61 -7.01 15.05 49.38
C SER A 61 -7.51 15.34 47.97
N THR A 62 -8.51 16.23 47.91
CA THR A 62 -9.32 16.76 46.79
C THR A 62 -8.47 17.57 45.78
N PRO A 63 -8.94 17.82 44.54
CA PRO A 63 -8.10 18.03 43.37
C PRO A 63 -7.74 19.49 43.15
N SER A 64 -6.52 19.73 42.64
CA SER A 64 -6.18 21.01 42.04
C SER A 64 -5.31 20.83 40.79
N SER A 65 -5.86 21.34 39.69
CA SER A 65 -5.20 21.86 38.50
C SER A 65 -4.49 20.91 37.51
N THR A 66 -4.46 21.44 36.29
CA THR A 66 -3.63 21.11 35.11
C THR A 66 -4.09 19.99 34.18
N GLY A 67 -4.58 20.44 33.02
CA GLY A 67 -5.01 19.64 31.89
C GLY A 67 -3.96 18.64 31.47
N THR A 68 -4.38 17.39 31.42
CA THR A 68 -3.61 16.29 30.84
C THR A 68 -4.34 15.84 29.59
N ARG A 69 -3.62 15.85 28.47
CA ARG A 69 -4.05 15.31 27.17
C ARG A 69 -4.65 13.92 27.39
N HIS A 70 -5.89 13.72 26.93
CA HIS A 70 -6.50 12.40 26.87
C HIS A 70 -5.69 11.55 25.88
N ALA A 71 -4.74 10.78 26.42
CA ALA A 71 -4.26 9.59 25.75
C ALA A 71 -5.45 8.65 25.59
N SER A 72 -5.77 8.28 24.36
CA SER A 72 -6.68 7.19 24.03
C SER A 72 -6.35 5.99 24.90
N THR A 73 -7.20 5.71 25.88
CA THR A 73 -7.14 4.47 26.66
C THR A 73 -7.58 3.33 25.75
N HIS A 74 -6.64 2.80 24.95
CA HIS A 74 -6.75 1.45 24.43
C HIS A 74 -6.87 0.53 25.64
N ARG A 75 -8.10 0.10 25.95
CA ARG A 75 -8.36 -0.95 26.94
C ARG A 75 -7.74 -2.24 26.40
N ASN A 76 -6.46 -2.45 26.71
CA ASN A 76 -5.81 -3.75 26.58
C ASN A 76 -6.72 -4.78 27.25
N ILE A 77 -7.27 -5.71 26.47
CA ILE A 77 -8.04 -6.84 27.00
C ILE A 77 -7.03 -7.71 27.75
N SER A 78 -6.93 -7.46 29.06
CA SER A 78 -6.23 -8.20 30.12
C SER A 78 -4.99 -9.00 29.71
N THR A 79 -3.84 -8.48 30.17
CA THR A 79 -2.57 -9.19 30.33
C THR A 79 -2.75 -10.50 31.11
N GLN A 80 -2.27 -11.60 30.51
CA GLN A 80 -2.30 -13.01 30.95
C GLN A 80 -3.62 -13.75 30.72
N LYS A 81 -3.71 -14.37 29.54
CA LYS A 81 -4.73 -15.36 29.22
C LYS A 81 -4.29 -16.74 29.71
N PRO A 82 -5.23 -17.66 30.02
CA PRO A 82 -4.90 -19.01 30.46
C PRO A 82 -4.02 -19.76 29.45
N GLU A 83 -3.28 -20.75 29.94
CA GLU A 83 -2.58 -21.72 29.09
C GLU A 83 -3.60 -22.43 28.17
N GLY A 84 -3.26 -22.57 26.89
CA GLY A 84 -4.17 -23.12 25.88
C GLY A 84 -5.29 -22.18 25.43
N PHE A 85 -5.28 -20.89 25.80
CA PHE A 85 -6.24 -19.93 25.28
C PHE A 85 -6.18 -19.83 23.76
N PHE A 86 -7.37 -19.85 23.13
CA PHE A 86 -7.56 -19.48 21.74
C PHE A 86 -8.75 -18.52 21.62
N TRP A 87 -8.70 -17.68 20.59
CA TRP A 87 -9.80 -16.78 20.26
C TRP A 87 -10.94 -17.52 19.59
N GLN A 88 -12.16 -17.21 20.03
CA GLN A 88 -13.40 -17.62 19.40
C GLN A 88 -14.21 -16.37 19.01
N LEU A 89 -14.20 -16.03 17.72
CA LEU A 89 -14.68 -14.73 17.23
C LEU A 89 -16.17 -14.69 16.89
N ASP A 90 -16.86 -15.83 16.98
CA ASP A 90 -18.32 -15.91 16.84
C ASP A 90 -19.07 -15.35 18.06
N SER A 91 -18.41 -15.34 19.22
CA SER A 91 -19.00 -14.99 20.52
C SER A 91 -18.25 -13.85 21.22
N HIS A 92 -17.03 -13.52 20.78
CA HIS A 92 -16.25 -12.42 21.35
C HIS A 92 -16.57 -11.06 20.72
N GLY A 93 -16.87 -10.06 21.55
CA GLY A 93 -17.11 -8.68 21.13
C GLY A 93 -15.94 -7.74 21.46
N PHE A 94 -15.28 -7.21 20.44
CA PHE A 94 -14.20 -6.24 20.58
C PHE A 94 -14.76 -4.82 20.78
N PRO A 95 -14.09 -3.92 21.50
CA PRO A 95 -14.46 -2.50 21.46
C PRO A 95 -14.29 -1.93 20.05
N CYS A 96 -15.16 -0.98 19.67
CA CYS A 96 -14.94 -0.19 18.46
C CYS A 96 -13.67 0.64 18.60
N ALA A 97 -12.84 0.65 17.55
CA ALA A 97 -11.57 1.37 17.54
C ALA A 97 -11.73 2.89 17.41
N LYS A 98 -12.81 3.36 16.76
CA LYS A 98 -13.14 4.80 16.69
C LYS A 98 -13.27 5.36 18.11
N SER A 99 -12.59 6.48 18.37
CA SER A 99 -12.70 7.20 19.65
C SER A 99 -14.16 7.53 19.98
N ASP A 100 -14.46 7.55 21.27
CA ASP A 100 -15.77 7.98 21.80
C ASP A 100 -16.95 7.09 21.33
N CYS A 101 -16.67 5.85 20.92
CA CYS A 101 -17.68 4.86 20.55
C CYS A 101 -17.65 3.65 21.49
N ASP A 102 -18.72 3.47 22.27
CA ASP A 102 -18.83 2.37 23.25
C ASP A 102 -19.40 1.06 22.67
N LYS A 103 -19.66 1.01 21.35
CA LYS A 103 -20.21 -0.18 20.71
C LYS A 103 -19.19 -1.32 20.70
N ARG A 104 -19.73 -2.55 20.76
CA ARG A 104 -18.98 -3.79 20.58
C ARG A 104 -19.08 -4.25 19.12
N CYS A 105 -18.01 -4.87 18.64
CA CYS A 105 -17.80 -5.31 17.28
C CYS A 105 -17.69 -6.83 17.23
N ASN A 106 -18.49 -7.47 16.39
CA ASN A 106 -18.40 -8.91 16.09
C ASN A 106 -18.56 -9.12 14.58
N LEU A 107 -17.67 -9.85 13.92
CA LEU A 107 -17.71 -10.00 12.45
C LEU A 107 -18.98 -10.72 11.94
N TRP A 108 -19.70 -11.44 12.81
CA TRP A 108 -20.96 -12.10 12.47
C TRP A 108 -22.20 -11.19 12.57
N ASP A 109 -22.06 -9.96 13.06
CA ASP A 109 -23.19 -9.02 13.18
C ASP A 109 -23.60 -8.35 11.86
N GLY A 110 -22.82 -8.55 10.79
CA GLY A 110 -23.03 -7.98 9.46
C GLY A 110 -22.77 -6.47 9.33
N ALA A 111 -22.43 -5.78 10.43
CA ALA A 111 -22.16 -4.35 10.48
C ALA A 111 -20.69 -4.03 10.74
N THR A 112 -20.02 -4.86 11.53
CA THR A 112 -18.62 -4.76 11.90
C THR A 112 -17.74 -4.93 10.67
N VAL A 113 -16.74 -4.05 10.57
CA VAL A 113 -15.75 -4.08 9.50
C VAL A 113 -14.34 -4.09 10.07
N ILE A 114 -13.41 -4.55 9.25
CA ILE A 114 -11.98 -4.59 9.57
C ILE A 114 -11.19 -3.94 8.43
N CYS A 115 -10.07 -3.30 8.77
CA CYS A 115 -9.18 -2.76 7.76
C CYS A 115 -8.54 -3.92 6.95
N PRO A 116 -8.56 -3.87 5.61
CA PRO A 116 -7.94 -4.91 4.75
C PRO A 116 -6.42 -5.04 4.91
N ARG A 117 -5.73 -4.06 5.51
CA ARG A 117 -4.32 -4.22 5.89
C ARG A 117 -4.15 -4.97 7.22
N CYS A 118 -5.05 -4.76 8.18
CA CYS A 118 -5.01 -5.44 9.48
C CYS A 118 -5.44 -6.91 9.39
N GLY A 119 -6.40 -7.24 8.52
CA GLY A 119 -6.89 -8.60 8.32
C GLY A 119 -7.73 -9.15 9.49
N PRO A 120 -8.39 -10.30 9.31
CA PRO A 120 -9.35 -10.88 10.26
C PRO A 120 -8.80 -11.19 11.66
N TYR A 121 -7.48 -11.39 11.79
CA TYR A 121 -6.81 -11.75 13.03
C TYR A 121 -6.26 -10.54 13.80
N SER A 122 -6.89 -9.36 13.62
CA SER A 122 -6.61 -8.17 14.41
C SER A 122 -7.67 -7.90 15.49
N GLU A 123 -7.20 -7.32 16.61
CA GLU A 123 -8.05 -6.79 17.69
C GLU A 123 -8.76 -5.49 17.27
N THR A 124 -8.22 -4.78 16.27
CA THR A 124 -8.77 -3.49 15.81
C THR A 124 -9.97 -3.71 14.90
N ARG A 125 -11.15 -3.28 15.36
CA ARG A 125 -12.42 -3.43 14.64
C ARG A 125 -13.28 -2.19 14.74
N TYR A 126 -14.10 -1.94 13.73
CA TYR A 126 -15.05 -0.84 13.74
C TYR A 126 -16.46 -1.38 13.64
N CYS A 127 -17.37 -0.88 14.47
CA CYS A 127 -18.76 -1.34 14.50
C CYS A 127 -19.56 -0.94 13.26
N SER A 128 -18.96 -0.14 12.36
CA SER A 128 -19.55 0.23 11.08
C SER A 128 -18.47 0.66 10.10
N ARG A 129 -18.80 0.56 8.81
CA ARG A 129 -18.02 1.15 7.72
C ARG A 129 -17.77 2.64 7.95
N LYS A 130 -18.79 3.40 8.34
CA LYS A 130 -18.69 4.84 8.60
C LYS A 130 -17.58 5.14 9.61
N HIS A 131 -17.51 4.38 10.71
CA HIS A 131 -16.49 4.60 11.73
C HIS A 131 -15.07 4.31 11.23
N LEU A 132 -14.87 3.24 10.46
CA LEU A 132 -13.57 2.94 9.83
C LEU A 132 -13.12 4.07 8.90
N LEU A 133 -14.03 4.57 8.06
CA LEU A 133 -13.72 5.60 7.08
C LEU A 133 -13.48 6.97 7.73
N GLU A 134 -14.19 7.29 8.81
CA GLU A 134 -13.96 8.51 9.57
C GLU A 134 -12.62 8.51 10.31
N ASP A 135 -12.22 7.35 10.84
CA ASP A 135 -11.01 7.19 11.67
C ASP A 135 -9.74 6.88 10.84
N ILE A 136 -9.87 6.79 9.52
CA ILE A 136 -8.87 6.18 8.64
C ILE A 136 -7.44 6.75 8.76
N LYS A 137 -7.34 8.06 9.00
CA LYS A 137 -6.06 8.76 9.18
C LYS A 137 -5.44 8.49 10.55
N ALA A 138 -6.26 8.42 11.61
CA ALA A 138 -5.77 8.05 12.94
C ALA A 138 -5.39 6.56 12.98
N HIS A 139 -6.20 5.71 12.36
CA HIS A 139 -5.95 4.28 12.22
C HIS A 139 -4.61 3.96 11.54
N TRP A 140 -4.22 4.75 10.53
CA TRP A 140 -2.96 4.59 9.80
C TRP A 140 -1.75 4.43 10.74
N ILE A 141 -1.72 5.17 11.86
CA ILE A 141 -0.61 5.21 12.81
C ILE A 141 -0.35 3.84 13.46
N SER A 142 -1.40 3.03 13.67
CA SER A 142 -1.32 1.71 14.33
C SER A 142 -1.79 0.57 13.43
N CYS A 143 -1.95 0.84 12.13
CA CYS A 143 -2.52 -0.11 11.19
C CYS A 143 -1.59 -1.31 11.00
N GLY A 144 -2.08 -2.50 11.36
CA GLY A 144 -1.33 -3.76 11.27
C GLY A 144 -0.57 -4.15 12.53
N GLU A 145 -0.57 -3.32 13.59
CA GLU A 145 0.22 -3.59 14.81
C GLU A 145 -0.51 -4.49 15.82
N LEU A 146 -1.83 -4.41 15.88
CA LEU A 146 -2.66 -5.11 16.87
C LEU A 146 -3.16 -6.47 16.36
N VAL A 147 -2.23 -7.32 15.95
CA VAL A 147 -2.50 -8.72 15.56
C VAL A 147 -2.63 -9.61 16.80
N PHE A 148 -3.42 -10.67 16.70
CA PHE A 148 -3.58 -11.62 17.79
C PHE A 148 -2.26 -12.30 18.13
N ARG A 149 -1.95 -12.35 19.43
CA ARG A 149 -0.80 -13.11 19.97
C ARG A 149 -1.12 -14.56 20.31
N HIS A 150 -2.40 -14.92 20.32
CA HIS A 150 -2.88 -16.26 20.63
C HIS A 150 -3.59 -16.86 19.42
N PRO A 151 -3.58 -18.19 19.25
CA PRO A 151 -4.30 -18.87 18.18
C PRO A 151 -5.77 -18.48 18.14
N CYS A 152 -6.39 -18.59 16.98
CA CYS A 152 -7.81 -18.30 16.79
C CYS A 152 -8.45 -19.44 16.02
N ARG A 153 -9.66 -19.82 16.39
CA ARG A 153 -10.41 -20.84 15.66
C ARG A 153 -10.83 -20.28 14.31
N GLU A 154 -10.23 -20.75 13.22
CA GLU A 154 -10.46 -20.25 11.86
C GLU A 154 -11.95 -20.32 11.44
N SER A 155 -12.68 -21.34 11.89
CA SER A 155 -14.12 -21.49 11.61
C SER A 155 -15.00 -20.46 12.33
N SER A 156 -14.46 -19.72 13.30
CA SER A 156 -15.16 -18.65 14.00
C SER A 156 -15.07 -17.29 13.29
N ILE A 157 -14.40 -17.23 12.13
CA ILE A 157 -14.35 -16.05 11.25
C ILE A 157 -15.29 -16.30 10.06
N PRO A 158 -16.14 -15.32 9.68
CA PRO A 158 -16.94 -15.42 8.47
C PRO A 158 -16.09 -15.70 7.23
N ARG A 159 -16.58 -16.60 6.37
CA ARG A 159 -15.83 -17.10 5.21
C ARG A 159 -15.40 -15.98 4.27
N ASP A 160 -16.27 -15.04 3.99
CA ASP A 160 -16.05 -13.88 3.12
C ASP A 160 -14.95 -12.94 3.65
N VAL A 161 -14.86 -12.77 4.97
CA VAL A 161 -13.78 -12.00 5.60
C VAL A 161 -12.46 -12.77 5.53
N ARG A 162 -12.51 -14.08 5.81
CA ARG A 162 -11.33 -14.95 5.84
C ARG A 162 -10.68 -15.16 4.47
N GLU A 163 -11.50 -15.31 3.43
CA GLU A 163 -11.07 -15.55 2.04
C GLU A 163 -10.83 -14.25 1.27
N GLY A 164 -10.94 -13.09 1.95
CA GLY A 164 -10.54 -11.81 1.40
C GLY A 164 -9.06 -11.76 1.01
N ALA A 165 -8.74 -10.83 0.10
CA ALA A 165 -7.37 -10.49 -0.24
C ALA A 165 -6.87 -9.39 0.71
N PRO A 166 -5.59 -9.45 1.15
CA PRO A 166 -4.97 -8.35 1.85
C PRO A 166 -4.87 -7.12 0.97
N LEU A 167 -4.69 -5.96 1.60
CA LEU A 167 -4.31 -4.74 0.90
C LEU A 167 -2.99 -4.97 0.14
N VAL A 168 -2.95 -4.60 -1.14
CA VAL A 168 -1.76 -4.71 -1.99
C VAL A 168 -0.63 -3.87 -1.37
N PRO A 169 0.52 -4.45 -0.99
CA PRO A 169 1.63 -3.68 -0.43
C PRO A 169 2.32 -2.87 -1.53
N CYS A 170 3.12 -1.86 -1.15
CA CYS A 170 4.07 -1.25 -2.07
C CYS A 170 5.38 -2.04 -2.03
N LEU A 171 5.86 -2.47 -3.19
CA LEU A 171 7.14 -3.18 -3.33
C LEU A 171 8.31 -2.39 -2.71
N HIS A 172 8.31 -1.08 -2.94
CA HIS A 172 9.33 -0.13 -2.48
C HIS A 172 9.12 0.40 -1.06
N GLN A 173 8.19 -0.20 -0.30
CA GLN A 173 7.82 0.24 1.06
C GLN A 173 7.39 1.72 1.12
N TYR A 174 6.93 2.26 -0.01
CA TYR A 174 6.37 3.60 -0.10
C TYR A 174 4.86 3.54 0.17
N ASP A 175 4.48 3.44 1.44
CA ASP A 175 3.08 3.53 1.84
C ASP A 175 2.78 4.90 2.48
N THR A 176 1.74 5.56 1.95
CA THR A 176 1.23 6.84 2.47
C THR A 176 -0.16 6.65 3.10
N PRO A 177 -0.58 7.53 4.02
CA PRO A 177 -1.94 7.47 4.55
C PRO A 177 -3.00 7.64 3.46
N GLU A 178 -2.71 8.36 2.37
CA GLU A 178 -3.62 8.54 1.22
C GLU A 178 -3.78 7.26 0.42
N ARG A 179 -2.69 6.55 0.14
CA ARG A 179 -2.71 5.22 -0.51
C ARG A 179 -3.53 4.23 0.32
N HIS A 180 -3.26 4.20 1.63
CA HIS A 180 -4.06 3.42 2.58
C HIS A 180 -5.52 3.84 2.56
N ARG A 181 -5.82 5.15 2.58
CA ARG A 181 -7.18 5.68 2.49
C ARG A 181 -7.90 5.14 1.26
N GLN A 182 -7.30 5.28 0.09
CA GLN A 182 -7.88 4.84 -1.17
C GLN A 182 -8.19 3.35 -1.18
N ALA A 183 -7.25 2.51 -0.72
CA ALA A 183 -7.42 1.07 -0.70
C ALA A 183 -8.50 0.59 0.28
N VAL A 184 -8.57 1.19 1.48
CA VAL A 184 -9.64 0.87 2.45
C VAL A 184 -11.00 1.35 1.93
N TYR A 185 -11.07 2.55 1.33
CA TYR A 185 -12.31 3.05 0.71
C TYR A 185 -12.79 2.13 -0.39
N PHE A 186 -11.89 1.69 -1.27
CA PHE A 186 -12.17 0.72 -2.31
C PHE A 186 -12.68 -0.60 -1.74
N ASN A 187 -11.98 -1.22 -0.79
CA ASN A 187 -12.42 -2.48 -0.20
C ASN A 187 -13.80 -2.35 0.47
N ALA A 188 -14.01 -1.28 1.23
CA ALA A 188 -15.27 -1.02 1.91
C ALA A 188 -16.40 -0.70 0.92
N ASN A 189 -16.12 -0.06 -0.21
CA ASN A 189 -17.15 0.44 -1.12
C ASN A 189 -17.01 -0.09 -2.55
N ALA A 190 -16.45 -1.29 -2.74
CA ALA A 190 -16.14 -1.86 -4.06
C ALA A 190 -17.35 -2.04 -5.00
N ARG A 191 -18.57 -1.95 -4.45
CA ARG A 191 -19.85 -1.98 -5.19
C ARG A 191 -20.41 -0.59 -5.51
N LYS A 192 -19.86 0.48 -4.95
CA LYS A 192 -20.33 1.87 -5.12
C LYS A 192 -19.44 2.69 -6.05
N GLY A 193 -18.21 2.24 -6.27
CA GLY A 193 -17.24 2.94 -7.10
C GLY A 193 -15.95 2.14 -7.20
N ASP A 194 -15.12 2.56 -8.15
CA ASP A 194 -13.83 1.94 -8.46
C ASP A 194 -12.66 2.85 -8.03
N TYR A 195 -12.87 4.17 -8.02
CA TYR A 195 -11.93 5.16 -7.49
C TYR A 195 -12.68 6.29 -6.80
N PHE A 196 -12.01 7.01 -5.90
CA PHE A 196 -12.64 7.95 -4.99
C PHE A 196 -11.75 9.18 -4.93
N ILE A 197 -12.29 10.35 -5.27
CA ILE A 197 -11.55 11.62 -5.23
C ILE A 197 -11.94 12.36 -3.97
N PHE A 198 -10.95 12.76 -3.17
CA PHE A 198 -11.14 13.35 -1.85
C PHE A 198 -10.88 14.85 -1.85
N SER A 199 -11.29 15.52 -0.78
CA SER A 199 -11.15 16.98 -0.66
C SER A 199 -9.75 17.46 -0.30
N ASP A 200 -8.73 16.60 -0.35
CA ASP A 200 -7.36 16.94 0.04
C ASP A 200 -6.86 18.24 -0.62
N TRP A 201 -7.16 18.44 -1.91
CA TRP A 201 -6.82 19.67 -2.62
C TRP A 201 -7.57 20.90 -2.09
N ALA A 202 -8.89 20.79 -1.89
CA ALA A 202 -9.69 21.88 -1.36
C ALA A 202 -9.27 22.25 0.07
N ASP A 203 -9.04 21.25 0.93
CA ASP A 203 -8.58 21.45 2.30
C ASP A 203 -7.18 22.12 2.33
N MET A 204 -6.29 21.80 1.38
CA MET A 204 -4.99 22.47 1.20
C MET A 204 -5.12 23.94 0.75
N VAL A 205 -6.02 24.22 -0.20
CA VAL A 205 -6.31 25.58 -0.69
C VAL A 205 -6.89 26.43 0.44
N ASP A 206 -7.89 25.91 1.16
CA ASP A 206 -8.55 26.61 2.27
C ASP A 206 -7.60 26.91 3.42
N ALA A 207 -6.62 26.04 3.65
CA ALA A 207 -5.57 26.25 4.64
C ALA A 207 -4.44 27.20 4.19
N GLY A 208 -4.47 27.69 2.94
CA GLY A 208 -3.47 28.62 2.41
C GLY A 208 -2.09 28.00 2.16
N PHE A 209 -2.03 26.72 1.79
CA PHE A 209 -0.78 25.99 1.49
C PHE A 209 0.28 26.06 2.62
N PRO A 210 -0.04 25.55 3.83
CA PRO A 210 0.91 25.57 4.93
C PRO A 210 2.13 24.69 4.63
N GLU A 211 3.31 25.09 5.13
CA GLU A 211 4.55 24.31 5.01
C GLU A 211 4.40 22.90 5.63
N ASN A 212 3.68 22.81 6.75
CA ASN A 212 3.33 21.53 7.37
C ASN A 212 1.84 21.24 7.18
N ASN A 213 1.54 20.25 6.34
CA ASN A 213 0.18 19.83 6.02
C ASN A 213 -0.27 18.54 6.73
N ILE A 214 0.49 18.02 7.71
CA ILE A 214 0.18 16.75 8.38
C ILE A 214 -1.23 16.75 8.97
N ALA A 215 -1.68 17.87 9.53
CA ALA A 215 -3.01 17.98 10.13
C ALA A 215 -4.16 17.92 9.11
N ILE A 216 -3.94 18.40 7.89
CA ILE A 216 -4.98 18.60 6.87
C ILE A 216 -4.97 17.58 5.73
N ARG A 217 -3.84 16.88 5.50
CA ARG A 217 -3.73 15.81 4.48
C ARG A 217 -4.59 14.58 4.82
N CYS A 218 -4.79 13.70 3.86
CA CYS A 218 -5.57 12.46 3.99
C CYS A 218 -6.97 12.71 4.56
N SER A 219 -7.69 13.64 3.93
CA SER A 219 -9.06 13.96 4.24
C SER A 219 -9.97 12.77 3.98
N ASN A 220 -10.94 12.55 4.86
CA ASN A 220 -11.94 11.50 4.70
C ASN A 220 -13.19 11.99 3.96
N LYS A 221 -13.25 13.27 3.54
CA LYS A 221 -14.39 13.82 2.81
C LYS A 221 -14.26 13.49 1.33
N LEU A 222 -15.30 12.85 0.81
CA LEU A 222 -15.38 12.45 -0.59
C LEU A 222 -15.92 13.61 -1.45
N VAL A 223 -15.20 13.95 -2.51
CA VAL A 223 -15.61 14.94 -3.52
C VAL A 223 -16.32 14.26 -4.68
N HIS A 224 -15.77 13.15 -5.17
CA HIS A 224 -16.34 12.44 -6.31
C HIS A 224 -16.10 10.93 -6.25
N THR A 225 -17.03 10.15 -6.79
CA THR A 225 -16.91 8.70 -6.95
C THR A 225 -16.80 8.39 -8.43
N VAL A 226 -15.72 7.72 -8.82
CA VAL A 226 -15.48 7.26 -10.18
C VAL A 226 -15.97 5.82 -10.29
N GLU A 227 -16.83 5.56 -11.26
CA GLU A 227 -17.38 4.23 -11.53
C GLU A 227 -17.16 3.85 -13.00
N PHE A 228 -16.71 2.63 -13.24
CA PHE A 228 -16.66 2.05 -14.58
C PHE A 228 -17.87 1.14 -14.77
N SER A 229 -18.73 1.43 -15.74
CA SER A 229 -19.93 0.61 -15.97
C SER A 229 -19.64 -0.62 -16.84
N ASP A 230 -18.72 -0.48 -17.80
CA ASP A 230 -18.29 -1.57 -18.66
C ASP A 230 -17.40 -2.56 -17.87
N PRO A 231 -17.74 -3.87 -17.83
CA PRO A 231 -16.98 -4.86 -17.06
C PRO A 231 -15.53 -5.02 -17.50
N GLU A 232 -15.23 -4.88 -18.79
CA GLU A 232 -13.87 -5.01 -19.32
C GLU A 232 -13.04 -3.80 -18.94
N GLN A 233 -13.58 -2.59 -19.08
CA GLN A 233 -12.93 -1.36 -18.62
C GLN A 233 -12.73 -1.35 -17.10
N LYS A 234 -13.70 -1.86 -16.34
CA LYS A 234 -13.58 -2.00 -14.88
C LYS A 234 -12.44 -2.95 -14.50
N ASP A 235 -12.37 -4.11 -15.14
CA ASP A 235 -11.29 -5.05 -14.91
C ASP A 235 -9.95 -4.42 -15.30
N ARG A 236 -9.83 -3.82 -16.49
CA ARG A 236 -8.65 -3.08 -16.94
C ARG A 236 -8.22 -2.03 -15.92
N PHE A 237 -9.14 -1.16 -15.49
CA PHE A 237 -8.86 -0.11 -14.51
C PHE A 237 -8.34 -0.67 -13.18
N ARG A 238 -9.01 -1.68 -12.63
CA ARG A 238 -8.63 -2.26 -11.33
C ARG A 238 -7.27 -2.95 -11.39
N ARG A 239 -6.92 -3.59 -12.51
CA ARG A 239 -5.61 -4.20 -12.72
C ARG A 239 -4.50 -3.15 -12.82
N VAL A 240 -4.73 -2.10 -13.60
CA VAL A 240 -3.81 -0.95 -13.70
C VAL A 240 -3.61 -0.30 -12.33
N LEU A 241 -4.69 -0.04 -11.58
CA LEU A 241 -4.62 0.51 -10.23
C LEU A 241 -3.81 -0.39 -9.29
N ALA A 242 -4.07 -1.70 -9.28
CA ALA A 242 -3.32 -2.64 -8.44
C ALA A 242 -1.82 -2.66 -8.79
N ALA A 243 -1.48 -2.66 -10.07
CA ALA A 243 -0.10 -2.59 -10.54
C ALA A 243 0.58 -1.27 -10.15
N CYS A 244 -0.09 -0.12 -10.32
CA CYS A 244 0.41 1.18 -9.88
C CYS A 244 0.63 1.23 -8.36
N LEU A 245 -0.29 0.66 -7.58
CA LEU A 245 -0.16 0.58 -6.13
C LEU A 245 1.03 -0.30 -5.72
N PHE A 246 1.26 -1.42 -6.42
CA PHE A 246 2.35 -2.34 -6.10
C PHE A 246 3.72 -1.80 -6.51
N MET A 247 3.84 -1.31 -7.74
CA MET A 247 5.08 -0.79 -8.35
C MET A 247 5.22 0.74 -8.19
N THR A 248 4.69 1.29 -7.10
CA THR A 248 4.71 2.74 -6.82
C THR A 248 6.12 3.31 -7.04
N ILE A 249 6.25 4.54 -7.53
CA ILE A 249 7.51 5.19 -7.97
C ILE A 249 8.04 4.70 -9.33
N GLU A 250 8.00 3.41 -9.65
CA GLU A 250 8.62 2.90 -10.90
C GLU A 250 7.68 2.95 -12.11
N ALA A 251 6.37 2.87 -11.87
CA ALA A 251 5.37 2.71 -12.94
C ALA A 251 4.85 4.04 -13.52
N HIS A 252 5.73 5.01 -13.82
CA HIS A 252 5.34 6.36 -14.27
C HIS A 252 4.38 6.39 -15.47
N GLU A 253 4.67 5.63 -16.53
CA GLU A 253 3.82 5.57 -17.73
C GLU A 253 2.45 4.95 -17.44
N LEU A 254 2.42 3.95 -16.55
CA LEU A 254 1.20 3.28 -16.14
C LEU A 254 0.34 4.18 -15.24
N VAL A 255 0.96 5.00 -14.38
CA VAL A 255 0.27 6.01 -13.58
C VAL A 255 -0.29 7.14 -14.47
N ASP A 256 0.42 7.58 -15.51
CA ASP A 256 -0.14 8.49 -16.53
C ASP A 256 -1.35 7.87 -17.24
N TYR A 257 -1.28 6.58 -17.59
CA TYR A 257 -2.40 5.85 -18.17
C TYR A 257 -3.58 5.72 -17.20
N LEU A 258 -3.34 5.42 -15.93
CA LEU A 258 -4.34 5.39 -14.85
C LEU A 258 -5.04 6.74 -14.71
N PHE A 259 -4.27 7.82 -14.67
CA PHE A 259 -4.81 9.19 -14.61
C PHE A 259 -5.74 9.46 -15.80
N ARG A 260 -5.33 9.10 -17.02
CA ARG A 260 -6.15 9.26 -18.23
C ARG A 260 -7.43 8.42 -18.17
N LEU A 261 -7.37 7.17 -17.69
CA LEU A 261 -8.58 6.33 -17.51
C LEU A 261 -9.60 7.01 -16.60
N ILE A 262 -9.14 7.57 -15.48
CA ILE A 262 -10.01 8.29 -14.54
C ILE A 262 -10.54 9.56 -15.20
N ARG A 263 -9.67 10.37 -15.81
CA ARG A 263 -10.05 11.63 -16.47
C ARG A 263 -11.09 11.44 -17.55
N ASP A 264 -10.90 10.45 -18.43
CA ASP A 264 -11.84 10.17 -19.51
C ASP A 264 -13.19 9.71 -18.97
N THR A 265 -13.18 8.92 -17.91
CA THR A 265 -14.41 8.49 -17.21
C THR A 265 -15.13 9.69 -16.60
N LEU A 266 -14.40 10.61 -15.95
CA LEU A 266 -14.98 11.85 -15.42
C LEU A 266 -15.60 12.71 -16.54
N ARG A 267 -14.92 12.84 -17.69
CA ARG A 267 -15.42 13.56 -18.87
C ARG A 267 -16.62 12.90 -19.52
N ALA A 268 -16.74 11.58 -19.43
CA ALA A 268 -17.91 10.85 -19.91
C ALA A 268 -19.10 10.98 -18.94
N GLN A 269 -18.85 11.00 -17.62
CA GLN A 269 -19.86 11.09 -16.57
C GLN A 269 -20.37 12.52 -16.35
N GLN A 270 -19.54 13.51 -16.59
CA GLN A 270 -19.84 14.94 -16.45
C GLN A 270 -19.59 15.59 -17.81
N GLN A 271 -20.58 16.30 -18.37
CA GLN A 271 -20.45 16.97 -19.67
C GLN A 271 -19.24 17.93 -19.76
N GLN A 272 -18.66 18.33 -18.62
CA GLN A 272 -17.27 18.79 -18.48
C GLN A 272 -16.88 18.69 -16.98
N PRO A 273 -15.77 18.02 -16.61
CA PRO A 273 -15.26 18.11 -15.24
C PRO A 273 -14.82 19.54 -14.97
N SER A 274 -15.24 20.13 -13.85
CA SER A 274 -14.72 21.43 -13.43
C SER A 274 -13.18 21.36 -13.33
N SER A 275 -12.46 22.42 -13.74
CA SER A 275 -10.99 22.46 -13.70
C SER A 275 -10.42 22.07 -12.32
N ASN A 276 -11.16 22.38 -11.25
CA ASN A 276 -10.81 22.05 -9.88
C ASN A 276 -10.76 20.54 -9.61
N LEU A 277 -11.60 19.73 -10.28
CA LEU A 277 -11.64 18.28 -10.08
C LEU A 277 -10.43 17.58 -10.71
N GLU A 278 -9.99 18.03 -11.89
CA GLU A 278 -8.78 17.51 -12.53
C GLU A 278 -7.52 17.87 -11.72
N THR A 279 -7.44 19.12 -11.22
CA THR A 279 -6.34 19.51 -10.30
C THR A 279 -6.36 18.69 -9.00
N ALA A 280 -7.55 18.45 -8.42
CA ALA A 280 -7.68 17.60 -7.24
C ALA A 280 -7.22 16.15 -7.52
N LEU A 281 -7.57 15.60 -8.68
CA LEU A 281 -7.11 14.28 -9.10
C LEU A 281 -5.58 14.24 -9.26
N MET A 282 -4.97 15.22 -9.93
CA MET A 282 -3.51 15.29 -10.08
C MET A 282 -2.81 15.37 -8.72
N TYR A 283 -3.34 16.18 -7.80
CA TYR A 283 -2.82 16.27 -6.43
C TYR A 283 -2.92 14.93 -5.70
N GLN A 284 -4.07 14.25 -5.79
CA GLN A 284 -4.28 12.96 -5.16
C GLN A 284 -3.37 11.86 -5.74
N ILE A 285 -3.22 11.79 -7.07
CA ILE A 285 -2.29 10.86 -7.73
C ILE A 285 -0.86 11.06 -7.22
N HIS A 286 -0.43 12.31 -7.04
CA HIS A 286 0.89 12.58 -6.48
C HIS A 286 1.04 12.05 -5.04
N GLN A 287 0.05 12.25 -4.17
CA GLN A 287 0.11 11.77 -2.78
C GLN A 287 0.03 10.23 -2.67
N GLU A 288 -0.67 9.57 -3.59
CA GLU A 288 -0.86 8.12 -3.56
C GLU A 288 0.30 7.35 -4.23
N PHE A 289 0.89 7.90 -5.30
CA PHE A 289 1.86 7.19 -6.15
C PHE A 289 3.24 7.84 -6.22
N ALA A 290 3.47 9.00 -5.59
CA ALA A 290 4.68 9.81 -5.74
C ALA A 290 5.02 10.22 -7.18
N VAL A 291 4.03 10.20 -8.09
CA VAL A 291 4.20 10.58 -9.49
C VAL A 291 3.49 11.90 -9.75
N THR A 292 4.23 12.87 -10.28
CA THR A 292 3.66 14.15 -10.71
C THR A 292 3.19 14.04 -12.16
N ILE A 293 1.88 14.15 -12.36
CA ILE A 293 1.30 14.29 -13.70
C ILE A 293 1.70 15.65 -14.27
N GLN A 294 2.32 15.65 -15.45
CA GLN A 294 2.77 16.86 -16.12
C GLN A 294 1.86 17.14 -17.32
N PRO A 295 0.96 18.15 -17.25
CA PRO A 295 0.04 18.46 -18.36
C PRO A 295 0.72 18.62 -19.73
N PRO A 296 1.93 19.22 -19.85
CA PRO A 296 2.63 19.29 -21.13
C PRO A 296 3.03 17.93 -21.74
N ILE A 297 3.20 16.90 -20.90
CA ILE A 297 3.54 15.54 -21.32
C ILE A 297 2.29 14.70 -21.50
N THR A 298 1.35 14.77 -20.55
CA THR A 298 0.10 14.00 -20.57
C THR A 298 -0.86 14.47 -21.66
N GLY A 299 -0.95 15.78 -21.91
CA GLY A 299 -1.84 16.35 -22.92
C GLY A 299 -3.32 16.04 -22.69
N GLU A 300 -4.12 16.24 -23.73
CA GLU A 300 -5.57 15.96 -23.79
C GLU A 300 -5.90 14.58 -24.36
N ARG A 301 -4.90 13.79 -24.77
CA ARG A 301 -5.11 12.42 -25.26
C ARG A 301 -5.88 11.55 -24.26
N HIS A 302 -6.75 10.69 -24.79
CA HIS A 302 -7.45 9.68 -23.99
C HIS A 302 -6.51 8.53 -23.54
N ALA A 303 -6.98 7.69 -22.63
CA ALA A 303 -6.41 6.39 -22.27
C ALA A 303 -6.61 5.40 -23.43
N CYS A 304 -5.77 5.53 -24.46
CA CYS A 304 -5.94 4.84 -25.73
C CYS A 304 -5.87 3.31 -25.59
N ASP A 305 -6.72 2.59 -26.33
CA ASP A 305 -6.63 1.14 -26.47
C ASP A 305 -5.28 0.69 -27.03
N THR A 306 -4.66 1.50 -27.91
CA THR A 306 -3.34 1.16 -28.46
C THR A 306 -2.22 1.26 -27.44
N ASP A 307 -2.40 2.04 -26.36
CA ASP A 307 -1.47 2.04 -25.23
C ASP A 307 -1.64 0.79 -24.38
N TRP A 308 -2.89 0.32 -24.26
CA TRP A 308 -3.21 -0.91 -23.56
C TRP A 308 -2.65 -2.13 -24.29
N ASP A 309 -2.99 -2.32 -25.55
CA ASP A 309 -2.66 -3.54 -26.31
C ASP A 309 -1.32 -3.48 -27.08
N GLY A 310 -0.66 -2.32 -27.11
CA GLY A 310 0.62 -2.13 -27.79
C GLY A 310 0.53 -2.07 -29.33
N ARG A 311 -0.68 -2.05 -29.91
CA ARG A 311 -0.87 -1.88 -31.36
C ARG A 311 -0.36 -0.52 -31.81
N ASN A 312 -0.13 -0.40 -33.12
CA ASN A 312 0.28 0.86 -33.70
C ASN A 312 -0.77 1.95 -33.46
N ARG A 313 -0.37 3.08 -32.85
CA ARG A 313 -1.23 4.23 -32.55
C ARG A 313 -1.96 4.83 -33.77
N ARG A 314 -1.51 4.54 -34.99
CA ARG A 314 -2.26 4.86 -36.22
C ARG A 314 -3.66 4.24 -36.26
N ASN A 315 -3.88 3.20 -35.47
CA ASN A 315 -5.18 2.54 -35.33
C ASN A 315 -6.13 3.28 -34.38
N CYS A 316 -5.66 4.31 -33.66
CA CYS A 316 -6.53 5.16 -32.86
C CYS A 316 -7.31 6.12 -33.77
N PRO A 317 -8.66 6.14 -33.71
CA PRO A 317 -9.46 7.06 -34.53
C PRO A 317 -9.42 8.51 -34.03
N ASP A 318 -9.12 8.72 -32.75
CA ASP A 318 -9.17 10.02 -32.09
C ASP A 318 -8.12 10.99 -32.67
N PRO A 319 -8.52 12.15 -33.21
CA PRO A 319 -7.60 13.12 -33.82
C PRO A 319 -6.70 13.81 -32.79
N VAL A 320 -7.19 14.09 -31.58
CA VAL A 320 -6.40 14.71 -30.49
C VAL A 320 -5.31 13.75 -30.04
N CYS A 321 -5.68 12.48 -29.78
CA CYS A 321 -4.73 11.45 -29.40
C CYS A 321 -3.63 11.25 -30.46
N ARG A 322 -3.97 11.32 -31.76
CA ARG A 322 -2.99 11.21 -32.84
C ARG A 322 -2.08 12.44 -32.96
N ALA A 323 -2.62 13.64 -32.75
CA ALA A 323 -1.88 14.89 -32.90
C ALA A 323 -0.89 15.13 -31.76
N GLU A 324 -1.25 14.77 -30.53
CA GLU A 324 -0.42 15.03 -29.35
C GLU A 324 0.65 13.98 -29.10
N PHE A 325 0.61 12.86 -29.81
CA PHE A 325 1.59 11.80 -29.61
C PHE A 325 2.98 12.22 -30.12
N ARG A 326 3.91 12.44 -29.19
CA ARG A 326 5.33 12.64 -29.49
C ARG A 326 6.11 11.38 -29.14
N ARG A 327 6.78 10.78 -30.13
CA ARG A 327 7.79 9.74 -29.86
C ARG A 327 9.01 10.40 -29.24
N LEU A 328 9.19 10.25 -27.93
CA LEU A 328 10.49 10.50 -27.33
C LEU A 328 11.45 9.40 -27.83
N LEU A 329 12.67 9.80 -28.22
CA LEU A 329 13.72 8.87 -28.63
C LEU A 329 13.95 7.86 -27.49
N GLY A 330 13.79 6.57 -27.77
CA GLY A 330 13.88 5.48 -26.78
C GLY A 330 12.60 4.65 -26.61
N SER A 331 11.43 5.17 -27.01
CA SER A 331 10.19 4.40 -27.04
C SER A 331 10.14 3.53 -28.31
N LEU A 332 10.86 2.40 -28.29
CA LEU A 332 10.62 1.30 -29.22
C LEU A 332 9.22 0.74 -28.90
N GLY A 333 8.38 0.55 -29.92
CA GLY A 333 6.99 0.11 -29.77
C GLY A 333 6.88 -1.02 -28.75
N GLY A 334 6.37 -0.68 -27.57
CA GLY A 334 6.32 -1.58 -26.42
C GLY A 334 5.20 -2.59 -26.56
N ARG A 335 5.27 -3.61 -25.72
CA ARG A 335 4.33 -4.71 -25.59
C ARG A 335 2.92 -4.32 -25.08
N GLY A 336 2.62 -3.02 -24.97
CA GLY A 336 1.40 -2.49 -24.36
C GLY A 336 1.41 -2.55 -22.83
N HIS A 337 0.57 -1.74 -22.18
CA HIS A 337 0.38 -1.80 -20.73
C HIS A 337 -0.24 -3.14 -20.29
N SER A 338 -1.03 -3.79 -21.14
CA SER A 338 -1.64 -5.09 -20.83
C SER A 338 -0.58 -6.14 -20.53
N GLN A 339 0.47 -6.25 -21.37
CA GLN A 339 1.49 -7.26 -21.18
C GLN A 339 2.35 -6.99 -19.93
N LEU A 340 2.61 -5.73 -19.59
CA LEU A 340 3.27 -5.40 -18.33
C LEU A 340 2.42 -5.85 -17.13
N VAL A 341 1.11 -5.56 -17.17
CA VAL A 341 0.18 -5.96 -16.11
C VAL A 341 0.03 -7.49 -16.06
N ASP A 342 -0.06 -8.17 -17.20
CA ASP A 342 -0.09 -9.64 -17.29
C ASP A 342 1.18 -10.24 -16.68
N HIS A 343 2.35 -9.68 -17.01
CA HIS A 343 3.63 -10.12 -16.44
C HIS A 343 3.67 -9.94 -14.92
N LEU A 344 3.26 -8.77 -14.41
CA LEU A 344 3.19 -8.51 -12.97
C LEU A 344 2.20 -9.45 -12.26
N GLU A 345 1.03 -9.72 -12.86
CA GLU A 345 0.08 -10.71 -12.33
C GLU A 345 0.66 -12.14 -12.41
N GLY A 346 1.41 -12.48 -13.44
CA GLY A 346 2.12 -13.75 -13.57
C GLY A 346 3.18 -13.94 -12.47
N SER A 347 3.89 -12.86 -12.11
CA SER A 347 4.99 -12.89 -11.14
C SER A 347 4.57 -12.70 -9.68
N TYR A 348 3.46 -12.02 -9.38
CA TYR A 348 3.10 -11.64 -8.01
C TYR A 348 1.68 -12.06 -7.60
N TRP A 349 1.57 -12.95 -6.61
CA TRP A 349 0.29 -13.53 -6.16
C TRP A 349 -0.64 -12.47 -5.60
N VAL A 350 -0.08 -11.42 -4.99
CA VAL A 350 -0.88 -10.37 -4.36
C VAL A 350 -1.70 -9.61 -5.39
N LEU A 351 -1.17 -9.44 -6.60
CA LEU A 351 -1.88 -8.84 -7.73
C LEU A 351 -2.96 -9.79 -8.27
N ARG A 352 -2.64 -11.08 -8.41
CA ARG A 352 -3.64 -12.11 -8.78
C ARG A 352 -4.80 -12.14 -7.80
N ALA A 353 -4.50 -12.21 -6.51
CA ALA A 353 -5.49 -12.25 -5.43
C ALA A 353 -6.38 -11.00 -5.43
N ALA A 354 -5.79 -9.82 -5.68
CA ALA A 354 -6.48 -8.53 -5.72
C ALA A 354 -7.44 -8.37 -6.93
N ARG A 355 -7.22 -9.10 -8.04
CA ARG A 355 -8.07 -9.05 -9.24
C ARG A 355 -9.44 -9.72 -9.05
N THR A 356 -10.28 -9.11 -8.22
CA THR A 356 -11.65 -9.58 -7.90
C THR A 356 -12.59 -9.58 -9.11
N THR A 357 -12.24 -8.87 -10.17
CA THR A 357 -13.00 -8.77 -11.43
C THR A 357 -12.62 -9.82 -12.47
N HIS A 358 -11.70 -10.73 -12.16
CA HIS A 358 -11.29 -11.79 -13.09
C HIS A 358 -12.51 -12.51 -13.68
N PRO A 359 -12.59 -12.70 -15.01
CA PRO A 359 -13.79 -13.20 -15.68
C PRO A 359 -14.16 -14.63 -15.21
N ALA A 360 -13.18 -15.54 -15.20
CA ALA A 360 -13.39 -16.95 -14.86
C ALA A 360 -13.19 -17.31 -13.36
N VAL A 361 -12.17 -16.78 -12.70
CA VAL A 361 -11.73 -17.26 -11.37
C VAL A 361 -12.17 -16.33 -10.23
N LYS A 362 -13.20 -16.77 -9.48
CA LYS A 362 -13.80 -15.99 -8.38
C LYS A 362 -13.16 -16.25 -7.02
N ASP A 363 -12.62 -17.44 -6.79
CA ASP A 363 -11.97 -17.78 -5.52
C ASP A 363 -10.60 -17.11 -5.38
N THR A 364 -10.35 -16.47 -4.23
CA THR A 364 -9.09 -15.74 -3.99
C THR A 364 -7.89 -16.67 -3.92
N LYS A 365 -8.03 -17.86 -3.31
CA LYS A 365 -6.92 -18.82 -3.19
C LYS A 365 -6.59 -19.45 -4.55
N ALA A 366 -7.60 -19.68 -5.40
CA ALA A 366 -7.42 -20.09 -6.79
C ALA A 366 -6.63 -19.04 -7.59
N ARG A 367 -7.01 -17.76 -7.50
CA ARG A 367 -6.24 -16.68 -8.15
C ARG A 367 -4.80 -16.61 -7.63
N MET A 368 -4.61 -16.72 -6.30
CA MET A 368 -3.28 -16.73 -5.69
C MET A 368 -2.38 -17.84 -6.27
N ARG A 369 -2.92 -19.06 -6.45
CA ARG A 369 -2.24 -20.19 -7.10
C ARG A 369 -2.02 -20.02 -8.61
N GLY A 370 -2.50 -18.94 -9.21
CA GLY A 370 -2.34 -18.69 -10.66
C GLY A 370 -3.41 -19.33 -11.54
N GLU A 371 -4.50 -19.86 -10.98
CA GLU A 371 -5.59 -20.40 -11.80
C GLU A 371 -6.19 -19.28 -12.66
N GLY A 372 -6.21 -19.49 -13.99
CA GLY A 372 -6.71 -18.49 -14.95
C GLY A 372 -5.72 -17.39 -15.35
N PHE A 373 -4.47 -17.46 -14.86
CA PHE A 373 -3.40 -16.53 -15.24
C PHE A 373 -2.37 -17.24 -16.10
N ASP A 374 -1.91 -16.54 -17.14
CA ASP A 374 -0.82 -17.01 -17.99
C ASP A 374 0.52 -16.79 -17.27
N GLU A 375 1.56 -17.53 -17.69
CA GLU A 375 2.95 -17.32 -17.27
C GLU A 375 3.25 -17.47 -15.75
N VAL A 376 2.37 -18.12 -14.97
CA VAL A 376 2.66 -18.43 -13.56
C VAL A 376 3.58 -19.65 -13.47
N ALA A 377 4.78 -19.44 -12.92
CA ALA A 377 5.80 -20.46 -12.71
C ALA A 377 5.30 -21.58 -11.79
N GLU A 378 5.79 -22.81 -11.96
CA GLU A 378 5.27 -23.97 -11.23
C GLU A 378 5.48 -23.85 -9.73
N GLU A 379 6.61 -23.30 -9.31
CA GLU A 379 6.97 -23.00 -7.92
C GLU A 379 6.02 -21.98 -7.26
N ASP A 380 5.40 -21.11 -8.06
CA ASP A 380 4.48 -20.06 -7.58
C ASP A 380 3.02 -20.51 -7.58
N ARG A 381 2.72 -21.76 -7.98
CA ARG A 381 1.37 -22.34 -7.96
C ARG A 381 0.97 -22.85 -6.57
N LYS A 382 1.19 -22.04 -5.55
CA LYS A 382 0.89 -22.35 -4.15
C LYS A 382 0.01 -21.27 -3.49
N VAL A 383 -0.48 -21.58 -2.30
CA VAL A 383 -1.11 -20.56 -1.43
C VAL A 383 0.02 -19.93 -0.62
N PHE A 384 0.24 -18.64 -0.82
CA PHE A 384 1.24 -17.86 -0.11
C PHE A 384 0.74 -17.39 1.25
N ARG A 385 1.69 -17.16 2.16
CA ARG A 385 1.41 -16.56 3.46
C ARG A 385 1.08 -15.08 3.32
N ARG A 386 -0.07 -14.68 3.82
CA ARG A 386 -0.59 -13.31 3.86
C ARG A 386 -0.13 -12.53 5.11
N GLY A 387 0.48 -13.23 6.05
CA GLY A 387 1.07 -12.68 7.28
C GLY A 387 0.13 -12.69 8.50
N ASP A 388 0.64 -12.28 9.66
CA ASP A 388 -0.02 -12.47 10.97
C ASP A 388 -1.44 -11.90 11.08
N GLY A 389 -1.71 -10.77 10.43
CA GLY A 389 -3.05 -10.18 10.39
C GLY A 389 -4.08 -11.02 9.62
N TRP A 390 -3.62 -11.87 8.70
CA TRP A 390 -4.45 -12.59 7.73
C TRP A 390 -4.46 -14.10 7.88
N ASP A 391 -3.37 -14.70 8.38
CA ASP A 391 -3.25 -16.14 8.57
C ASP A 391 -3.20 -16.56 10.05
N GLY A 392 -3.12 -15.59 10.97
CA GLY A 392 -3.23 -15.80 12.41
C GLY A 392 -1.90 -15.74 13.14
N ALA A 393 -1.97 -15.91 14.46
CA ALA A 393 -0.84 -15.70 15.36
C ALA A 393 0.37 -16.58 15.02
N GLY A 394 1.53 -15.95 14.83
CA GLY A 394 2.81 -16.64 14.62
C GLY A 394 3.01 -17.18 13.20
N SER A 395 2.17 -16.76 12.26
CA SER A 395 2.40 -17.04 10.83
C SER A 395 3.66 -16.32 10.33
N GLY A 396 4.00 -15.12 10.84
CA GLY A 396 5.13 -14.29 10.41
C GLY A 396 4.73 -13.21 9.40
N GLU A 397 5.72 -12.71 8.66
CA GLU A 397 5.52 -11.68 7.64
C GLU A 397 4.81 -12.24 6.38
N MET A 398 4.22 -11.35 5.59
CA MET A 398 3.66 -11.71 4.29
C MET A 398 4.77 -12.17 3.35
N GLU A 399 4.59 -13.32 2.71
CA GLU A 399 5.47 -13.82 1.66
C GLU A 399 5.14 -13.09 0.34
N ILE A 400 6.16 -12.57 -0.35
CA ILE A 400 6.08 -11.97 -1.68
C ILE A 400 7.14 -12.61 -2.58
N GLU A 401 6.72 -13.07 -3.77
CA GLU A 401 7.59 -13.74 -4.73
C GLU A 401 8.85 -12.92 -5.04
N GLY A 402 10.00 -13.60 -5.05
CA GLY A 402 11.29 -12.98 -5.37
C GLY A 402 11.83 -11.99 -4.35
N ILE A 403 11.14 -11.77 -3.22
CA ILE A 403 11.57 -10.85 -2.15
C ILE A 403 11.88 -11.61 -0.87
N ASN A 404 10.88 -12.31 -0.33
CA ASN A 404 10.96 -12.96 0.99
C ASN A 404 10.13 -14.26 1.07
N ALA A 405 9.72 -14.81 -0.08
CA ALA A 405 8.92 -16.04 -0.20
C ALA A 405 9.75 -17.33 -0.34
#